data_AF-A0A420VG17-F1
#
_entry.id   AF-A0A420VG17-F1
#
_cell.length_a   1.000
_cell.length_b   1.000
_cell.length_c   1.000
_cell.angle_alpha   90.00
_cell.angle_beta   90.00
_cell.angle_gamma   90.00
#
_symmetry.space_group_name_H-M   'P 1'
#
loop_
_entity.id
_entity.type
_entity.pdbx_description
1 polymer ?
#
loop_
_entity_poly.entity_id
_entity_poly.type
_entity_poly.pdbx_seq_one_letter_code
_entity_poly.pdbx_strand_id
1 'polypeptide(L)'
;MRIKEVADLAGISVRTLRYYDQIGLLKPDRVTESGYRVYSEENLETLQQILFFRELGFPLKKIKEIIQNPSFDRLEALELHRKYLLEKKRRIDQMLRTVDKTIKYLKGETTMTREEKFSGFDFSENPYEKEARERWGDAAVDEANRRIGKLNGEQKQALQEEMGEIYRDLAACRHLPPDSEEAQEAIGKWYELLNRHFGNYSPEMFKNLGQMYVEDSRFKKNIDRFGDGLAVFMRDAMAVFADRQKPSAEKLSTA
;
A
#
# COMPACT_ATOMS: atom_id res chain seq x y z
N MET A 1 -7.62 -25.00 28.90
CA MET A 1 -7.48 -23.70 29.62
C MET A 1 -8.78 -22.89 29.52
N ARG A 2 -9.22 -22.18 30.58
CA ARG A 2 -10.46 -21.37 30.55
C ARG A 2 -10.23 -20.05 29.82
N ILE A 3 -11.29 -19.47 29.25
CA ILE A 3 -11.21 -18.24 28.43
C ILE A 3 -10.46 -17.07 29.10
N LYS A 4 -10.57 -16.89 30.42
CA LYS A 4 -9.87 -15.81 31.12
C LYS A 4 -8.36 -16.05 31.16
N GLU A 5 -7.94 -17.28 31.46
CA GLU A 5 -6.53 -17.67 31.45
C GLU A 5 -5.93 -17.54 30.05
N VAL A 6 -6.69 -17.88 29.00
CA VAL A 6 -6.26 -17.71 27.59
C VAL A 6 -6.09 -16.24 27.24
N ALA A 7 -7.06 -15.41 27.63
CA ALA A 7 -7.02 -13.97 27.42
C ALA A 7 -5.79 -13.33 28.09
N ASP A 8 -5.55 -13.69 29.35
CA ASP A 8 -4.42 -13.19 30.14
C ASP A 8 -3.08 -13.67 29.54
N LEU A 9 -2.96 -14.94 29.15
CA LEU A 9 -1.76 -15.49 28.52
C LEU A 9 -1.44 -14.84 27.18
N ALA A 10 -2.45 -14.65 26.33
CA ALA A 10 -2.30 -14.12 24.98
C ALA A 10 -2.29 -12.58 24.93
N GLY A 11 -2.48 -11.90 26.07
CA GLY A 11 -2.51 -10.44 26.13
C GLY A 11 -3.69 -9.81 25.37
N ILE A 12 -4.81 -10.52 25.24
CA ILE A 12 -6.02 -10.03 24.55
C ILE A 12 -7.24 -10.05 25.48
N SER A 13 -8.25 -9.25 25.16
CA SER A 13 -9.46 -9.24 25.99
C SER A 13 -10.29 -10.53 25.84
N VAL A 14 -10.98 -10.93 26.92
CA VAL A 14 -12.00 -11.99 26.86
C VAL A 14 -13.07 -11.69 25.80
N ARG A 15 -13.40 -10.40 25.59
CA ARG A 15 -14.31 -9.94 24.54
C ARG A 15 -13.79 -10.30 23.15
N THR A 16 -12.49 -10.18 22.90
CA THR A 16 -11.84 -10.56 21.64
C THR A 16 -11.99 -12.06 21.38
N LEU A 17 -11.72 -12.91 22.37
CA LEU A 17 -11.91 -14.36 22.23
C LEU A 17 -13.36 -14.76 21.98
N ARG A 18 -14.32 -14.12 22.67
CA ARG A 18 -15.75 -14.33 22.40
C ARG A 18 -16.14 -13.89 20.99
N TYR A 19 -15.56 -12.80 20.51
CA TYR A 19 -15.80 -12.34 19.14
C TYR A 19 -15.22 -13.31 18.11
N TYR A 20 -14.02 -13.87 18.34
CA TYR A 20 -13.44 -14.89 17.46
C TYR A 20 -14.29 -16.15 17.40
N ASP A 21 -14.87 -16.58 18.52
CA ASP A 21 -15.85 -17.67 18.58
C ASP A 21 -17.11 -17.32 17.77
N GLN A 22 -17.68 -16.12 17.98
CA GLN A 22 -18.89 -15.64 17.29
C GLN A 22 -18.73 -15.63 15.76
N ILE A 23 -17.58 -15.17 15.25
CA ILE A 23 -17.31 -15.16 13.80
C ILE A 23 -16.80 -16.51 13.28
N GLY A 24 -16.66 -17.52 14.17
CA GLY A 24 -16.16 -18.85 13.84
C GLY A 24 -14.69 -18.88 13.41
N LEU A 25 -13.90 -17.91 13.85
CA LEU A 25 -12.46 -17.84 13.60
C LEU A 25 -11.69 -18.72 14.60
N LEU A 26 -12.07 -18.71 15.87
CA LEU A 26 -11.49 -19.57 16.90
C LEU A 26 -12.59 -20.04 17.83
N LYS A 27 -12.98 -21.31 17.70
CA LYS A 27 -13.98 -21.93 18.55
C LYS A 27 -13.30 -22.60 19.75
N PRO A 28 -13.90 -22.55 20.94
CA PRO A 28 -13.43 -23.36 22.06
C PRO A 28 -13.63 -24.84 21.75
N ASP A 29 -12.70 -25.67 22.20
CA ASP A 29 -12.79 -27.13 22.16
C ASP A 29 -14.08 -27.65 22.80
N ARG A 30 -14.46 -27.08 23.95
CA ARG A 30 -15.74 -27.38 24.59
C ARG A 30 -16.30 -26.22 25.41
N VAL A 31 -17.60 -26.29 25.64
CA VAL A 31 -18.31 -25.46 26.62
C VAL A 31 -18.76 -26.39 27.75
N THR A 32 -18.40 -26.07 29.00
CA THR A 32 -18.84 -26.85 30.16
C THR A 32 -20.34 -26.69 30.40
N GLU A 33 -20.94 -27.59 31.18
CA GLU A 33 -22.36 -27.50 31.58
C GLU A 33 -22.70 -26.17 32.28
N SER A 34 -21.73 -25.61 33.01
CA SER A 34 -21.79 -24.29 33.64
C SER A 34 -21.56 -23.10 32.70
N GLY A 35 -21.41 -23.33 31.39
CA GLY A 35 -21.28 -22.29 30.37
C GLY A 35 -19.86 -21.75 30.16
N TYR A 36 -18.83 -22.34 30.79
CA TYR A 36 -17.45 -21.90 30.61
C TYR A 36 -16.84 -22.48 29.33
N ARG A 37 -16.20 -21.60 28.55
CA ARG A 37 -15.43 -21.99 27.36
C ARG A 37 -14.05 -22.51 27.78
N VAL A 38 -13.70 -23.68 27.25
CA VAL A 38 -12.43 -24.35 27.48
C VAL A 38 -11.72 -24.52 26.14
N TYR A 39 -10.46 -24.10 26.10
CA TYR A 39 -9.60 -24.17 24.93
C TYR A 39 -8.54 -25.26 25.13
N SER A 40 -8.33 -26.08 24.11
CA SER A 40 -7.26 -27.09 24.04
C SER A 40 -5.93 -26.48 23.60
N GLU A 41 -4.84 -27.24 23.67
CA GLU A 41 -3.53 -26.82 23.14
C GLU A 41 -3.60 -26.48 21.64
N GLU A 42 -4.33 -27.27 20.85
CA GLU A 42 -4.56 -27.01 19.42
C GLU A 42 -5.29 -25.67 19.18
N ASN A 43 -6.21 -25.30 20.08
CA ASN A 43 -6.83 -23.98 20.00
C ASN A 43 -5.83 -22.86 20.32
N LEU A 44 -4.90 -23.07 21.27
CA LEU A 44 -3.87 -22.08 21.60
C LEU A 44 -2.88 -21.91 20.44
N GLU A 45 -2.52 -23.01 19.79
CA GLU A 45 -1.71 -23.02 18.59
C GLU A 45 -2.38 -22.26 17.43
N THR A 46 -3.68 -22.45 17.25
CA THR A 46 -4.47 -21.70 16.27
C THR A 46 -4.56 -20.22 16.65
N LEU A 47 -4.78 -19.91 17.93
CA LEU A 47 -4.80 -18.54 18.43
C LEU A 47 -3.48 -17.82 18.14
N GLN A 48 -2.34 -18.49 18.36
CA GLN A 48 -1.02 -17.94 18.06
C GLN A 48 -0.90 -17.54 16.58
N GLN A 49 -1.34 -18.40 15.66
CA GLN A 49 -1.34 -18.08 14.23
C GLN A 49 -2.24 -16.87 13.91
N ILE A 50 -3.44 -16.82 14.47
CA ILE A 50 -4.35 -15.68 14.31
C ILE A 50 -3.65 -14.39 14.73
N LEU A 51 -2.94 -14.40 15.86
CA LEU A 51 -2.23 -13.23 16.37
C LEU A 51 -1.05 -12.81 15.48
N PHE A 52 -0.30 -13.75 14.89
CA PHE A 52 0.74 -13.42 13.91
C PHE A 52 0.17 -12.72 12.68
N PHE A 53 -0.90 -13.25 12.07
CA PHE A 53 -1.54 -12.59 10.94
C PHE A 53 -2.16 -11.25 11.30
N ARG A 54 -2.66 -11.10 12.53
CA ARG A 54 -3.15 -9.82 13.06
C ARG A 54 -2.04 -8.79 13.19
N GLU A 55 -0.85 -9.19 13.64
CA GLU A 55 0.32 -8.31 13.70
C GLU A 55 0.77 -7.85 12.31
N LEU A 56 0.63 -8.72 11.31
CA LEU A 56 0.84 -8.38 9.90
C LEU A 56 -0.27 -7.50 9.29
N GLY A 57 -1.31 -7.14 10.05
CA GLY A 57 -2.38 -6.26 9.59
C GLY A 57 -3.49 -6.94 8.77
N PHE A 58 -3.52 -8.27 8.71
CA PHE A 58 -4.54 -8.98 7.94
C PHE A 58 -5.94 -8.79 8.57
N PRO A 59 -6.99 -8.58 7.75
CA PRO A 59 -8.36 -8.52 8.25
C PRO A 59 -8.81 -9.92 8.70
N LEU A 60 -9.59 -9.98 9.80
CA LEU A 60 -10.03 -11.25 10.42
C LEU A 60 -10.72 -12.21 9.45
N LYS A 61 -11.46 -11.69 8.47
CA LYS A 61 -12.08 -12.49 7.42
C LYS A 61 -11.03 -13.26 6.60
N LYS A 62 -9.94 -12.59 6.21
CA LYS A 62 -8.86 -13.22 5.43
C LYS A 62 -8.08 -14.22 6.26
N ILE A 63 -7.84 -13.92 7.54
CA ILE A 63 -7.20 -14.83 8.48
C ILE A 63 -8.02 -16.13 8.58
N LYS A 64 -9.35 -16.01 8.69
CA LYS A 64 -10.25 -17.16 8.71
C LYS A 64 -10.13 -18.01 7.44
N GLU A 65 -10.13 -17.39 6.27
CA GLU A 65 -9.96 -18.09 4.98
C GLU A 65 -8.63 -18.85 4.89
N ILE A 66 -7.54 -18.25 5.37
CA ILE A 66 -6.21 -18.86 5.34
C ILE A 66 -6.15 -20.08 6.26
N ILE A 67 -6.53 -19.92 7.52
CA ILE A 67 -6.40 -20.97 8.53
C ILE A 67 -7.36 -22.15 8.26
N GLN A 68 -8.49 -21.90 7.63
CA GLN A 68 -9.46 -22.96 7.28
C GLN A 68 -9.15 -23.64 5.93
N ASN A 69 -8.13 -23.19 5.20
CA ASN A 69 -7.75 -23.81 3.94
C ASN A 69 -7.00 -25.13 4.20
N PRO A 70 -7.47 -26.28 3.66
CA PRO A 70 -6.79 -27.57 3.83
C PRO A 70 -5.35 -27.62 3.30
N SER A 71 -5.01 -26.76 2.35
CA SER A 71 -3.65 -26.65 1.79
C SER A 71 -2.75 -25.69 2.57
N PHE A 72 -3.23 -25.12 3.68
CA PHE A 72 -2.44 -24.21 4.49
C PHE A 72 -1.34 -24.96 5.25
N ASP A 73 -0.09 -24.68 4.91
CA ASP A 73 1.07 -25.13 5.67
C ASP A 73 1.45 -24.09 6.74
N ARG A 74 1.24 -24.47 8.00
CA ARG A 74 1.57 -23.63 9.15
C ARG A 74 3.06 -23.32 9.25
N LEU A 75 3.92 -24.30 8.97
CA LEU A 75 5.37 -24.13 9.09
C LEU A 75 5.85 -23.13 8.05
N GLU A 76 5.41 -23.28 6.80
CA GLU A 76 5.73 -22.34 5.73
C GLU A 76 5.29 -20.90 6.06
N ALA A 77 4.06 -20.74 6.60
CA ALA A 77 3.56 -19.44 7.02
C ALA A 77 4.41 -18.81 8.14
N LEU A 78 4.89 -19.61 9.10
CA LEU A 78 5.80 -19.15 10.16
C LEU A 78 7.17 -18.78 9.62
N GLU A 79 7.71 -19.54 8.68
CA GLU A 79 8.98 -19.22 8.02
C GLU A 79 8.90 -17.91 7.24
N LEU A 80 7.79 -17.68 6.53
CA LEU A 80 7.52 -16.43 5.84
C LEU A 80 7.38 -15.27 6.83
N HIS A 81 6.64 -15.46 7.92
CA HIS A 81 6.52 -14.46 8.98
C HIS A 81 7.88 -14.13 9.60
N ARG A 82 8.73 -15.13 9.85
CA ARG A 82 10.10 -14.93 10.33
C ARG A 82 10.92 -14.09 9.34
N LYS A 83 10.81 -14.34 8.04
CA LYS A 83 11.49 -13.51 7.01
C LYS A 83 11.02 -12.05 7.08
N TYR A 84 9.71 -11.82 7.15
CA TYR A 84 9.13 -10.48 7.32
C TYR A 84 9.66 -9.77 8.58
N LEU A 85 9.67 -10.46 9.72
CA LEU A 85 10.19 -9.91 10.97
C LEU A 85 11.68 -9.54 10.88
N LEU A 86 12.48 -10.35 10.18
CA LEU A 86 13.89 -10.05 9.94
C LEU A 86 14.08 -8.82 9.07
N GLU A 87 13.24 -8.60 8.06
CA GLU A 87 13.27 -7.39 7.23
C GLU A 87 12.85 -6.15 8.03
N LYS A 88 11.77 -6.25 8.80
CA LYS A 88 11.35 -5.19 9.73
C LYS A 88 12.46 -4.84 10.73
N LYS A 89 13.14 -5.84 11.27
CA LYS A 89 14.32 -5.65 12.12
C LYS A 89 15.43 -4.89 11.39
N ARG A 90 15.82 -5.32 10.19
CA ARG A 90 16.86 -4.61 9.40
C ARG A 90 16.51 -3.15 9.17
N ARG A 91 15.24 -2.85 8.88
CA ARG A 91 14.75 -1.47 8.70
C ARG A 91 14.85 -0.67 10.00
N ILE A 92 14.43 -1.24 11.12
CA ILE A 92 14.58 -0.61 12.44
C ILE A 92 16.06 -0.35 12.76
N ASP A 93 16.94 -1.33 12.51
CA ASP A 93 18.38 -1.19 12.72
C ASP A 93 18.98 -0.07 11.84
N GLN A 94 18.49 0.10 10.61
CA GLN A 94 18.90 1.20 9.74
C GLN A 94 18.42 2.56 10.27
N MET A 95 17.16 2.67 10.71
CA MET A 95 16.64 3.90 11.32
C MET A 95 17.40 4.27 12.59
N LEU A 96 17.74 3.30 13.44
CA LEU A 96 18.55 3.51 14.63
C LEU A 96 19.92 4.10 14.28
N ARG A 97 20.61 3.57 13.25
CA ARG A 97 21.88 4.14 12.78
C ARG A 97 21.73 5.59 12.31
N THR A 98 20.64 5.90 11.61
CA THR A 98 20.36 7.28 11.17
C THR A 98 20.11 8.20 12.36
N VAL A 99 19.35 7.77 13.37
CA VAL A 99 19.14 8.51 14.62
C VAL A 99 20.46 8.75 15.35
N ASP A 100 21.28 7.72 15.52
CA ASP A 100 22.58 7.81 16.17
C ASP A 100 23.51 8.81 15.46
N LYS A 101 23.57 8.74 14.12
CA LYS A 101 24.35 9.69 13.33
C LYS A 101 23.80 11.11 13.44
N THR A 102 22.47 11.28 13.45
CA THR A 102 21.82 12.59 13.65
C THR A 102 22.17 13.18 15.01
N ILE A 103 22.17 12.37 16.08
CA ILE A 103 22.58 12.81 17.42
C ILE A 103 24.02 13.31 17.40
N LYS A 104 24.96 12.56 16.79
CA LYS A 104 26.36 12.98 16.66
C LYS A 104 26.52 14.26 15.85
N TYR A 105 25.76 14.41 14.76
CA TYR A 105 25.74 15.61 13.94
C TYR A 105 25.28 16.83 14.74
N LEU A 106 24.20 16.70 15.51
CA LEU A 106 23.68 17.79 16.37
C LEU A 106 24.65 18.17 17.50
N LYS A 107 25.50 17.23 17.95
CA LYS A 107 26.59 17.50 18.90
C LYS A 107 27.84 18.10 18.25
N GLY A 108 27.87 18.25 16.92
CA GLY A 108 29.04 18.74 16.19
C GLY A 108 30.18 17.72 16.05
N GLU A 109 29.92 16.44 16.34
CA GLU A 109 30.94 15.37 16.32
C GLU A 109 31.15 14.77 14.92
N THR A 110 30.22 14.99 13.99
CA THR A 110 30.28 14.45 12.62
C THR A 110 29.51 15.33 11.64
N THR A 111 29.66 15.07 10.34
CA THR A 111 28.86 15.67 9.28
C THR A 111 27.82 14.67 8.77
N MET A 112 26.75 15.18 8.16
CA MET A 112 25.65 14.36 7.66
C MET A 112 25.11 14.96 6.36
N THR A 113 25.05 14.16 5.29
CA THR A 113 24.50 14.62 4.00
C THR A 113 22.98 14.68 4.04
N ARG A 114 22.35 15.25 2.99
CA ARG A 114 20.88 15.30 2.90
C ARG A 114 20.30 13.89 2.76
N GLU A 115 20.95 13.05 1.96
CA GLU A 115 20.56 11.66 1.68
C GLU A 115 20.63 10.82 2.96
N GLU A 116 21.70 10.99 3.74
CA GLU A 116 21.89 10.26 5.00
C GLU A 116 20.81 10.57 6.04
N LYS A 117 20.26 11.80 6.06
CA LYS A 117 19.17 12.19 6.97
C LYS A 117 17.90 11.37 6.77
N PHE A 118 17.73 10.81 5.58
CA PHE A 118 16.54 10.05 5.20
C PHE A 118 16.82 8.54 5.02
N SER A 119 18.04 8.07 5.29
CA SER A 119 18.39 6.64 5.21
C SER A 119 17.57 5.82 6.22
N GLY A 120 16.99 4.70 5.78
CA GLY A 120 16.15 3.81 6.60
C GLY A 120 14.68 4.20 6.68
N PHE A 121 14.30 5.39 6.20
CA PHE A 121 12.92 5.76 5.97
C PHE A 121 12.47 5.25 4.62
N ASP A 122 11.86 4.06 4.62
CA ASP A 122 11.26 3.48 3.42
C ASP A 122 9.73 3.65 3.46
N PHE A 123 9.21 4.66 2.76
CA PHE A 123 7.77 4.83 2.57
C PHE A 123 7.25 4.10 1.32
N SER A 124 8.05 3.20 0.73
CA SER A 124 7.64 2.37 -0.40
C SER A 124 6.78 1.17 -0.03
N GLU A 125 6.52 0.92 1.28
CA GLU A 125 5.30 0.20 1.66
C GLU A 125 4.14 1.00 1.10
N ASN A 126 3.69 0.57 -0.08
CA ASN A 126 2.60 1.19 -0.79
C ASN A 126 1.36 1.04 0.09
N PRO A 127 0.90 2.10 0.79
CA PRO A 127 -0.26 1.98 1.67
C PRO A 127 -1.55 1.77 0.86
N TYR A 128 -1.43 1.73 -0.48
CA TYR A 128 -2.46 1.51 -1.46
C TYR A 128 -2.36 0.13 -2.11
N GLU A 129 -1.41 -0.74 -1.75
CA GLU A 129 -1.21 -2.01 -2.47
C GLU A 129 -2.46 -2.89 -2.42
N LYS A 130 -3.11 -2.96 -1.26
CA LYS A 130 -4.33 -3.75 -1.09
C LYS A 130 -5.48 -3.21 -1.94
N GLU A 131 -5.71 -1.90 -1.88
CA GLU A 131 -6.73 -1.22 -2.68
C GLU A 131 -6.40 -1.30 -4.18
N ALA A 132 -5.11 -1.29 -4.54
CA ALA A 132 -4.64 -1.45 -5.89
C ALA A 132 -4.93 -2.86 -6.43
N ARG A 133 -4.73 -3.89 -5.61
CA ARG A 133 -5.07 -5.28 -5.96
C ARG A 133 -6.58 -5.47 -6.10
N GLU A 134 -7.37 -4.86 -5.22
CA GLU A 134 -8.84 -4.91 -5.29
C GLU A 134 -9.39 -4.23 -6.56
N ARG A 135 -8.77 -3.13 -7.02
CA ARG A 135 -9.24 -2.34 -8.18
C ARG A 135 -8.66 -2.77 -9.52
N TRP A 136 -7.38 -3.16 -9.56
CA TRP A 136 -6.64 -3.45 -10.80
C TRP A 136 -6.20 -4.91 -10.93
N GLY A 137 -6.42 -5.72 -9.90
CA GLY A 137 -6.09 -7.15 -9.89
C GLY A 137 -4.63 -7.43 -9.57
N ASP A 138 -4.38 -8.64 -9.05
CA ASP A 138 -3.04 -9.05 -8.60
C ASP A 138 -1.99 -9.00 -9.70
N ALA A 139 -2.34 -9.45 -10.92
CA ALA A 139 -1.40 -9.53 -12.03
C ALA A 139 -0.85 -8.14 -12.45
N ALA A 140 -1.68 -7.10 -12.40
CA ALA A 140 -1.29 -5.74 -12.75
C ALA A 140 -0.37 -5.13 -11.68
N VAL A 141 -0.72 -5.32 -10.41
CA VAL A 141 0.09 -4.84 -9.27
C VAL A 141 1.42 -5.56 -9.20
N ASP A 142 1.45 -6.88 -9.40
CA ASP A 142 2.68 -7.65 -9.41
C ASP A 142 3.62 -7.22 -10.55
N GLU A 143 3.07 -6.92 -11.73
CA GLU A 143 3.86 -6.43 -12.86
C GLU A 143 4.46 -5.04 -12.59
N ALA A 144 3.68 -4.12 -12.02
CA ALA A 144 4.16 -2.81 -11.62
C ALA A 144 5.28 -2.93 -10.57
N ASN A 145 5.07 -3.76 -9.53
CA ASN A 145 6.06 -4.02 -8.50
C ASN A 145 7.34 -4.65 -9.06
N ARG A 146 7.22 -5.58 -10.03
CA ARG A 146 8.39 -6.16 -10.73
C ARG A 146 9.18 -5.11 -11.51
N ARG A 147 8.51 -4.21 -12.25
CA ARG A 147 9.17 -3.16 -13.04
C ARG A 147 9.94 -2.19 -12.14
N ILE A 148 9.30 -1.72 -11.07
CA ILE A 148 9.93 -0.81 -10.09
C ILE A 148 11.02 -1.52 -9.27
N GLY A 149 10.80 -2.79 -8.92
CA GLY A 149 11.77 -3.61 -8.18
C GLY A 149 13.07 -3.88 -8.94
N LYS A 150 13.04 -3.85 -10.28
CA LYS A 150 14.23 -3.98 -11.14
C LYS A 150 15.10 -2.72 -11.20
N LEU A 151 14.58 -1.57 -10.78
CA LEU A 151 15.33 -0.32 -10.83
C LEU A 151 16.41 -0.30 -9.73
N ASN A 152 17.64 0.03 -10.11
CA ASN A 152 18.71 0.30 -9.15
C ASN A 152 18.54 1.68 -8.49
N GLY A 153 19.42 2.04 -7.55
CA GLY A 153 19.33 3.31 -6.81
C GLY A 153 19.33 4.55 -7.71
N GLU A 154 20.21 4.60 -8.72
CA GLU A 154 20.30 5.70 -9.69
C GLU A 154 19.04 5.81 -10.55
N GLN A 155 18.51 4.68 -11.03
CA GLN A 155 17.31 4.63 -11.84
C GLN A 155 16.06 5.03 -11.04
N LYS A 156 15.99 4.67 -9.75
CA LYS A 156 14.92 5.12 -8.85
C LYS A 156 15.00 6.62 -8.61
N GLN A 157 16.20 7.17 -8.45
CA GLN A 157 16.41 8.60 -8.29
C GLN A 157 16.00 9.37 -9.56
N ALA A 158 16.45 8.92 -10.74
CA ALA A 158 16.07 9.52 -12.02
C ALA A 158 14.54 9.51 -12.23
N LEU A 159 13.88 8.40 -11.91
CA LEU A 159 12.42 8.30 -11.97
C LEU A 159 11.74 9.30 -11.00
N GLN A 160 12.26 9.43 -9.78
CA GLN A 160 11.72 10.38 -8.80
C GLN A 160 11.89 11.83 -9.26
N GLU A 161 13.01 12.17 -9.89
CA GLU A 161 13.28 13.48 -10.47
C GLU A 161 12.33 13.77 -11.64
N GLU A 162 12.17 12.83 -12.58
CA GLU A 162 11.25 12.94 -13.73
C GLU A 162 9.79 13.14 -13.27
N MET A 163 9.32 12.35 -12.30
CA MET A 163 7.99 12.53 -11.71
C MET A 163 7.83 13.91 -11.06
N GLY A 164 8.86 14.37 -10.34
CA GLY A 164 8.86 15.67 -9.68
C GLY A 164 8.87 16.85 -10.66
N GLU A 165 9.46 16.69 -11.83
CA GLU A 165 9.39 17.66 -12.94
C GLU A 165 7.98 17.75 -13.51
N ILE A 166 7.39 16.61 -13.86
CA ILE A 166 6.02 16.56 -14.41
C ILE A 166 5.01 17.17 -13.43
N TYR A 167 5.12 16.89 -12.13
CA TYR A 167 4.24 17.51 -11.13
C TYR A 167 4.42 19.03 -11.03
N ARG A 168 5.65 19.54 -11.19
CA ARG A 168 5.90 20.99 -11.20
C ARG A 168 5.32 21.66 -12.46
N ASP A 169 5.45 21.03 -13.62
CA ASP A 169 4.88 21.52 -14.87
C ASP A 169 3.34 21.56 -14.79
N LEU A 170 2.73 20.47 -14.31
CA LEU A 170 1.29 20.39 -14.06
C LEU A 170 0.84 21.43 -13.02
N ALA A 171 1.62 21.65 -11.97
CA ALA A 171 1.34 22.68 -10.97
C ALA A 171 1.40 24.09 -11.58
N ALA A 172 2.33 24.36 -12.49
CA ALA A 172 2.47 25.66 -13.14
C ALA A 172 1.28 25.98 -14.06
N CYS A 173 0.77 24.98 -14.80
CA CYS A 173 -0.37 25.15 -15.70
C CYS A 173 -1.74 24.92 -15.03
N ARG A 174 -1.81 24.57 -13.73
CA ARG A 174 -3.07 24.23 -13.02
C ARG A 174 -4.15 25.32 -13.01
N HIS A 175 -3.77 26.56 -13.31
CA HIS A 175 -4.68 27.71 -13.39
C HIS A 175 -5.31 27.88 -14.78
N LEU A 176 -4.79 27.17 -15.78
CA LEU A 176 -5.32 27.15 -17.14
C LEU A 176 -6.49 26.16 -17.24
N PRO A 177 -7.32 26.26 -18.31
CA PRO A 177 -8.31 25.24 -18.61
C PRO A 177 -7.67 23.84 -18.73
N PRO A 178 -8.28 22.78 -18.17
CA PRO A 178 -7.74 21.42 -18.27
C PRO A 178 -7.58 20.88 -19.70
N ASP A 179 -8.28 21.48 -20.67
CA ASP A 179 -8.23 21.17 -22.09
C ASP A 179 -7.28 22.09 -22.90
N SER A 180 -6.57 23.02 -22.26
CA SER A 180 -5.50 23.79 -22.90
C SER A 180 -4.41 22.88 -23.47
N GLU A 181 -3.70 23.34 -24.51
CA GLU A 181 -2.61 22.57 -25.11
C GLU A 181 -1.51 22.30 -24.08
N GLU A 182 -1.18 23.27 -23.25
CA GLU A 182 -0.17 23.17 -22.19
C GLU A 182 -0.57 22.14 -21.12
N ALA A 183 -1.84 22.14 -20.68
CA ALA A 183 -2.34 21.16 -19.72
C ALA A 183 -2.31 19.73 -20.29
N GLN A 184 -2.66 19.60 -21.57
CA GLN A 184 -2.78 18.32 -22.25
C GLN A 184 -1.42 17.73 -22.63
N GLU A 185 -0.44 18.57 -22.94
CA GLU A 185 0.96 18.16 -23.09
C GLU A 185 1.53 17.65 -21.76
N ALA A 186 1.35 18.41 -20.68
CA ALA A 186 1.86 18.04 -19.36
C ALA A 186 1.21 16.76 -18.82
N ILE A 187 -0.12 16.60 -18.98
CA ILE A 187 -0.81 15.38 -18.53
C ILE A 187 -0.51 14.17 -19.45
N GLY A 188 -0.18 14.43 -20.72
CA GLY A 188 0.33 13.42 -21.64
C GLY A 188 1.66 12.83 -21.20
N LYS A 189 2.61 13.68 -20.76
CA LYS A 189 3.88 13.24 -20.16
C LYS A 189 3.64 12.34 -18.93
N TRP A 190 2.65 12.69 -18.11
CA TRP A 190 2.25 11.85 -16.98
C TRP A 190 1.71 10.49 -17.42
N TYR A 191 0.82 10.45 -18.43
CA TYR A 191 0.30 9.21 -18.99
C TYR A 191 1.40 8.30 -19.57
N GLU A 192 2.37 8.87 -20.28
CA GLU A 192 3.50 8.14 -20.84
C GLU A 192 4.40 7.55 -19.75
N LEU A 193 4.73 8.34 -18.72
CA LEU A 193 5.54 7.88 -17.59
C LEU A 193 4.86 6.70 -16.88
N LEU A 194 3.56 6.80 -16.61
CA LEU A 194 2.80 5.71 -15.99
C LEU A 194 2.81 4.44 -16.83
N ASN A 195 2.66 4.57 -18.15
CA ASN A 195 2.70 3.42 -19.07
C ASN A 195 4.10 2.81 -19.19
N ARG A 196 5.15 3.62 -19.06
CA ARG A 196 6.54 3.17 -19.10
C ARG A 196 6.91 2.37 -17.86
N HIS A 197 6.53 2.84 -16.67
CA HIS A 197 7.05 2.31 -15.40
C HIS A 197 6.05 1.53 -14.55
N PHE A 198 4.76 1.84 -14.63
CA PHE A 198 3.77 1.40 -13.63
C PHE A 198 2.66 0.49 -14.19
N GLY A 199 2.65 0.19 -15.49
CA GLY A 199 1.70 -0.75 -16.08
C GLY A 199 1.30 -0.33 -17.49
N ASN A 200 0.22 -0.91 -18.03
CA ASN A 200 -0.36 -0.51 -19.31
C ASN A 200 -1.74 0.11 -19.03
N TYR A 201 -1.79 1.42 -18.85
CA TYR A 201 -3.01 2.17 -18.60
C TYR A 201 -3.68 2.47 -19.94
N SER A 202 -4.91 1.99 -20.13
CA SER A 202 -5.76 2.49 -21.21
C SER A 202 -6.21 3.93 -20.89
N PRO A 203 -6.67 4.71 -21.89
CA PRO A 203 -7.24 6.03 -21.64
C PRO A 203 -8.34 6.01 -20.56
N GLU A 204 -9.20 4.99 -20.57
CA GLU A 204 -10.27 4.86 -19.58
C GLU A 204 -9.72 4.50 -18.17
N MET A 205 -8.69 3.66 -18.08
CA MET A 205 -8.02 3.39 -16.80
C MET A 205 -7.34 4.64 -16.25
N PHE A 206 -6.76 5.47 -17.12
CA PHE A 206 -6.14 6.74 -16.74
C PHE A 206 -7.18 7.74 -16.21
N LYS A 207 -8.34 7.86 -16.89
CA LYS A 207 -9.47 8.66 -16.39
C LYS A 207 -9.92 8.24 -14.99
N ASN A 208 -10.10 6.93 -14.78
CA ASN A 208 -10.49 6.37 -13.48
C ASN A 208 -9.42 6.58 -12.40
N LEU A 209 -8.14 6.56 -12.77
CA LEU A 209 -7.04 6.88 -11.87
C LEU A 209 -7.12 8.34 -11.39
N GLY A 210 -7.46 9.27 -12.29
CA GLY A 210 -7.65 10.67 -11.94
C GLY A 210 -8.76 10.88 -10.89
N GLN A 211 -9.86 10.14 -11.00
CA GLN A 211 -10.94 10.19 -10.01
C GLN A 211 -10.44 9.79 -8.60
N MET A 212 -9.60 8.74 -8.53
CA MET A 212 -9.00 8.30 -7.27
C MET A 212 -8.09 9.35 -6.64
N TYR A 213 -7.38 10.17 -7.43
CA TYR A 213 -6.53 11.24 -6.89
C TYR A 213 -7.31 12.24 -6.03
N VAL A 214 -8.62 12.38 -6.26
CA VAL A 214 -9.50 13.28 -5.50
C VAL A 214 -10.27 12.54 -4.41
N GLU A 215 -10.74 11.31 -4.67
CA GLU A 215 -11.53 10.52 -3.72
C GLU A 215 -10.73 10.02 -2.51
N ASP A 216 -9.44 9.68 -2.72
CA ASP A 216 -8.56 9.25 -1.63
C ASP A 216 -7.78 10.46 -1.09
N SER A 217 -8.08 10.82 0.17
CA SER A 217 -7.46 11.96 0.84
C SER A 217 -5.94 11.86 0.95
N ARG A 218 -5.37 10.65 0.93
CA ARG A 218 -3.92 10.42 0.97
C ARG A 218 -3.27 10.81 -0.37
N PHE A 219 -3.86 10.41 -1.49
CA PHE A 219 -3.40 10.81 -2.83
C PHE A 219 -3.55 12.31 -3.02
N LYS A 220 -4.72 12.85 -2.70
CA LYS A 220 -5.00 14.28 -2.79
C LYS A 220 -3.97 15.10 -2.01
N LYS A 221 -3.72 14.74 -0.75
CA LYS A 221 -2.75 15.43 0.10
C LYS A 221 -1.32 15.33 -0.42
N ASN A 222 -0.93 14.25 -1.10
CA ASN A 222 0.41 14.11 -1.65
C ASN A 222 0.60 14.93 -2.92
N ILE A 223 -0.39 14.91 -3.82
CA ILE A 223 -0.36 15.66 -5.09
C ILE A 223 -0.44 17.16 -4.80
N ASP A 224 -1.34 17.60 -3.92
CA ASP A 224 -1.54 19.02 -3.60
C ASP A 224 -0.30 19.65 -2.91
N ARG A 225 0.72 18.88 -2.49
CA ARG A 225 2.01 19.42 -2.01
C ARG A 225 2.75 20.23 -3.08
N PHE A 226 2.50 19.94 -4.36
CA PHE A 226 3.08 20.67 -5.48
C PHE A 226 2.28 21.92 -5.84
N GLY A 227 1.04 22.04 -5.35
CA GLY A 227 0.19 23.21 -5.50
C GLY A 227 -1.24 22.90 -5.10
N ASP A 228 -1.86 23.79 -4.32
CA ASP A 228 -3.25 23.63 -3.91
C ASP A 228 -4.17 23.49 -5.13
N GLY A 229 -5.05 22.48 -5.09
CA GLY A 229 -5.99 22.16 -6.16
C GLY A 229 -5.43 21.31 -7.30
N LEU A 230 -4.14 20.94 -7.26
CA LEU A 230 -3.51 20.19 -8.33
C LEU A 230 -4.16 18.82 -8.58
N ALA A 231 -4.55 18.09 -7.54
CA ALA A 231 -5.21 16.79 -7.70
C ALA A 231 -6.54 16.89 -8.47
N VAL A 232 -7.29 17.98 -8.27
CA VAL A 232 -8.55 18.24 -8.98
C VAL A 232 -8.28 18.59 -10.43
N PHE A 233 -7.31 19.47 -10.67
CA PHE A 233 -6.89 19.82 -12.02
C PHE A 233 -6.40 18.59 -12.80
N MET A 234 -5.56 17.75 -12.19
CA MET A 234 -5.08 16.52 -12.83
C MET A 234 -6.23 15.58 -13.17
N ARG A 235 -7.20 15.35 -12.26
CA ARG A 235 -8.40 14.54 -12.56
C ARG A 235 -9.10 15.04 -13.83
N ASP A 236 -9.32 16.35 -13.92
CA ASP A 236 -10.05 16.96 -15.03
C ASP A 236 -9.25 16.87 -16.34
N ALA A 237 -7.94 17.15 -16.28
CA ALA A 237 -7.04 17.03 -17.43
C ALA A 237 -6.91 15.57 -17.93
N MET A 238 -6.86 14.59 -17.02
CA MET A 238 -6.83 13.16 -17.33
C MET A 238 -8.13 12.71 -18.01
N ALA A 239 -9.27 13.23 -17.57
CA ALA A 239 -10.55 12.94 -18.20
C ALA A 239 -10.61 13.47 -19.64
N VAL A 240 -10.19 14.73 -19.87
CA VAL A 240 -10.10 15.32 -21.21
C VAL A 240 -9.13 14.55 -22.09
N PHE A 241 -7.94 14.21 -21.58
CA PHE A 241 -6.93 13.44 -22.31
C PHE A 241 -7.49 12.08 -22.76
N ALA A 242 -8.18 11.39 -21.86
CA ALA A 242 -8.79 10.11 -22.17
C ALA A 242 -9.87 10.20 -23.25
N ASP A 243 -10.70 11.25 -23.19
CA ASP A 243 -11.76 11.48 -24.16
C ASP A 243 -11.21 11.87 -25.54
N ARG A 244 -10.07 12.58 -25.62
CA ARG A 244 -9.35 12.88 -26.90
C ARG A 244 -8.76 11.65 -27.58
N GLN A 245 -8.44 10.61 -26.82
CA GLN A 245 -7.87 9.36 -27.33
C GLN A 245 -8.94 8.38 -27.83
N LYS A 246 -10.24 8.68 -27.61
CA LYS A 246 -11.33 7.88 -28.18
C LYS A 246 -11.40 8.13 -29.69
N PRO A 247 -11.45 7.08 -30.54
CA PRO A 247 -11.64 7.29 -31.96
C PRO A 247 -12.96 8.05 -32.19
N SER A 248 -12.90 9.19 -32.87
CA SER A 248 -14.08 9.97 -33.24
C SER A 248 -15.08 9.08 -33.98
N ALA A 249 -16.30 8.96 -33.44
CA ALA A 249 -17.40 8.21 -34.07
C ALA A 249 -17.88 8.82 -35.41
N GLU A 250 -17.25 9.89 -35.90
CA GLU A 250 -17.68 10.65 -37.08
C GLU A 250 -17.05 10.22 -38.41
N LYS A 251 -16.30 9.11 -38.48
CA LYS A 251 -15.77 8.57 -39.76
C LYS A 251 -16.45 7.31 -40.29
N LEU A 252 -17.65 6.97 -39.79
CA LEU A 252 -18.44 5.81 -40.24
C LEU A 252 -19.75 6.16 -40.98
N SER A 253 -19.95 7.42 -41.40
CA SER A 253 -21.15 7.84 -42.15
C SER A 253 -20.86 8.48 -43.51
N THR A 254 -19.74 8.15 -44.15
CA THR A 254 -19.53 8.41 -45.58
C THR A 254 -18.79 7.23 -46.20
N ALA A 255 -19.55 6.20 -46.53
CA ALA A 255 -19.22 5.19 -47.53
C ALA A 255 -20.47 4.96 -48.38
#